data_AF-A0A1J6QBG7-F1
#
_entry.id   AF-A0A1J6QBG7-F1
#
_cell.length_a   1.000
_cell.length_b   1.000
_cell.length_c   1.000
_cell.angle_alpha   90.00
_cell.angle_beta   90.00
_cell.angle_gamma   90.00
#
_symmetry.space_group_name_H-M   'P 1'
#
loop_
_entity.id
_entity.type
_entity.pdbx_description
1 polymer ?
#
loop_
_entity_poly.entity_id
_entity_poly.type
_entity_poly.pdbx_seq_one_letter_code
_entity_poly.pdbx_strand_id
1 'polypeptide(L)'
;MDLKSLENNRLYILKRLGILKFLSIIEALLVGFLAFVFIRDALIAVILAVFVGVFFFRFTAKKLKLAQKELQIDALNLFLRRFGAKFKKQSLSQKDFLQLGFTKDLKEFKSQNCFEFKDFKIYDIQFLDENKRFFCGILLEILSANQNPSFEDEEQIYIKLKDKNFTLNHIFSKENHYLIATLSNPFFIDMKKDLKSNFKDLEENLNSIKNKLFK
;
A
#
# COMPACT_ATOMS: atom_id res chain seq x y z
N MET A 1 -78.79 -46.39 -22.52
CA MET A 1 -78.40 -45.03 -22.06
C MET A 1 -79.06 -44.04 -23.00
N ASP A 2 -79.84 -43.11 -22.47
CA ASP A 2 -80.59 -42.14 -23.29
C ASP A 2 -79.73 -40.90 -23.60
N LEU A 3 -79.95 -40.27 -24.76
CA LEU A 3 -79.16 -39.13 -25.26
C LEU A 3 -79.07 -37.99 -24.22
N LYS A 4 -80.17 -37.75 -23.50
CA LYS A 4 -80.26 -36.76 -22.42
C LYS A 4 -79.29 -37.02 -21.27
N SER A 5 -79.03 -38.29 -20.95
CA SER A 5 -78.08 -38.68 -19.90
C SER A 5 -76.62 -38.44 -20.31
N LEU A 6 -76.31 -38.64 -21.59
CA LEU A 6 -74.99 -38.35 -22.15
C LEU A 6 -74.71 -36.85 -22.23
N GLU A 7 -75.70 -36.04 -22.61
CA GLU A 7 -75.59 -34.57 -22.64
C GLU A 7 -75.36 -34.00 -21.23
N ASN A 8 -76.09 -34.50 -20.22
CA ASN A 8 -75.91 -34.11 -18.83
C ASN A 8 -74.51 -34.46 -18.30
N ASN A 9 -74.00 -35.65 -18.63
CA ASN A 9 -72.64 -36.05 -18.28
C ASN A 9 -71.58 -35.19 -18.97
N ARG A 10 -71.78 -34.86 -20.26
CA ARG A 10 -70.90 -33.95 -21.00
C ARG A 10 -70.84 -32.58 -20.33
N LEU A 11 -71.99 -31.99 -19.99
CA LEU A 11 -72.07 -30.70 -19.29
C LEU A 11 -71.41 -30.75 -17.90
N TYR A 12 -71.62 -31.84 -17.17
CA TYR A 12 -70.99 -32.07 -15.87
C TYR A 12 -69.46 -32.13 -15.95
N ILE A 13 -68.93 -32.89 -16.91
CA ILE A 13 -67.50 -32.99 -17.18
C ILE A 13 -66.94 -31.62 -17.56
N LEU A 14 -67.56 -30.91 -18.51
CA LEU A 14 -67.11 -29.59 -18.95
C LEU A 14 -67.09 -28.58 -17.80
N LYS A 15 -68.09 -28.59 -16.91
CA LYS A 15 -68.14 -27.70 -15.74
C LYS A 15 -67.01 -27.99 -14.75
N ARG A 16 -66.75 -29.27 -14.45
CA ARG A 16 -65.62 -29.66 -13.57
C ARG A 16 -64.27 -29.34 -14.20
N LEU A 17 -64.13 -29.53 -15.51
CA LEU A 17 -62.90 -29.20 -16.24
C LEU A 17 -62.65 -27.69 -16.25
N GLY A 18 -63.71 -26.87 -16.32
CA GLY A 18 -63.64 -25.42 -16.14
C GLY A 18 -63.18 -25.02 -14.73
N ILE A 19 -63.75 -25.64 -13.68
CA ILE A 19 -63.34 -25.41 -12.28
C ILE A 19 -61.88 -25.82 -12.08
N LEU A 20 -61.46 -26.97 -12.61
CA LEU A 20 -60.09 -27.46 -12.52
C LEU A 20 -59.11 -26.50 -13.19
N LYS A 21 -59.41 -26.03 -14.41
CA LYS A 21 -58.58 -25.03 -15.11
C LYS A 21 -58.41 -23.75 -14.28
N PHE A 22 -59.48 -23.29 -13.64
CA PHE A 22 -59.43 -22.11 -12.78
C PHE A 22 -58.58 -22.34 -11.51
N LEU A 23 -58.75 -23.49 -10.85
CA LEU A 23 -57.92 -23.89 -9.70
C LEU A 23 -56.43 -24.00 -10.06
N SER A 24 -56.11 -24.57 -11.22
CA SER A 24 -54.72 -24.68 -11.69
C SER A 24 -54.05 -23.32 -11.92
N ILE A 25 -54.81 -22.32 -12.38
CA ILE A 25 -54.29 -20.95 -12.52
C ILE A 25 -53.99 -20.35 -11.15
N ILE A 26 -54.88 -20.54 -10.17
CA ILE A 26 -54.67 -20.05 -8.80
C ILE A 26 -53.44 -20.72 -8.16
N GLU A 27 -53.32 -22.04 -8.30
CA GLU A 27 -52.19 -22.81 -7.77
C GLU A 27 -50.86 -22.34 -8.37
N ALA A 28 -50.80 -22.16 -9.69
CA ALA A 28 -49.61 -21.63 -10.36
C ALA A 28 -49.24 -20.23 -9.86
N LEU A 29 -50.23 -19.37 -9.60
CA LEU A 29 -50.01 -18.01 -9.08
C LEU A 29 -49.47 -18.05 -7.64
N LEU A 30 -49.98 -18.95 -6.79
CA LEU A 30 -49.47 -19.15 -5.43
C LEU A 30 -48.03 -19.66 -5.43
N VAL A 31 -47.71 -20.67 -6.25
CA VAL A 31 -46.35 -21.21 -6.38
C VAL A 31 -45.39 -20.15 -6.92
N GLY A 32 -45.81 -19.36 -7.92
CA GLY A 32 -45.03 -18.26 -8.47
C GLY A 32 -44.72 -17.17 -7.43
N PHE A 33 -45.71 -16.81 -6.60
CA PHE A 33 -45.51 -15.86 -5.50
C PHE A 33 -44.50 -16.37 -4.47
N LEU A 34 -44.62 -17.63 -4.04
CA LEU A 34 -43.68 -18.29 -3.12
C LEU A 34 -42.25 -18.29 -3.68
N ALA A 35 -42.09 -18.67 -4.95
CA ALA A 35 -40.78 -18.67 -5.62
C ALA A 35 -40.18 -17.25 -5.70
N PHE A 36 -41.00 -16.23 -5.99
CA PHE A 36 -40.54 -14.83 -6.04
C PHE A 36 -40.04 -14.33 -4.68
N VAL A 37 -40.80 -14.60 -3.60
CA VAL A 37 -40.37 -14.25 -2.24
C VAL A 37 -39.08 -14.96 -1.88
N PHE A 38 -38.97 -16.25 -2.17
CA PHE A 38 -37.74 -17.02 -1.91
C PHE A 38 -36.52 -16.48 -2.67
N ILE A 39 -36.67 -16.10 -3.94
CA ILE A 39 -35.60 -15.49 -4.73
C ILE A 39 -35.16 -14.16 -4.11
N ARG A 40 -36.12 -13.33 -3.67
CA ARG A 40 -35.82 -12.06 -3.02
C ARG A 40 -35.02 -12.27 -1.73
N ASP A 41 -35.44 -13.23 -0.90
CA ASP A 41 -34.77 -13.53 0.36
C ASP A 41 -33.37 -14.12 0.12
N ALA A 42 -33.22 -15.00 -0.89
CA ALA A 42 -31.93 -15.53 -1.30
C ALA A 42 -30.99 -14.41 -1.77
N LEU A 43 -31.48 -13.45 -2.57
CA LEU A 43 -30.71 -12.29 -3.02
C LEU A 43 -30.27 -11.42 -1.83
N ILE A 44 -31.17 -11.14 -0.89
CA ILE A 44 -30.85 -10.38 0.33
C ILE A 44 -29.77 -11.11 1.13
N ALA A 45 -29.89 -12.43 1.30
CA ALA A 45 -28.90 -13.24 2.01
C ALA A 45 -27.52 -13.20 1.34
N VAL A 46 -27.46 -13.27 0.00
CA VAL A 46 -26.20 -13.14 -0.75
C VAL A 46 -25.59 -11.75 -0.57
N ILE A 47 -26.40 -10.69 -0.68
CA ILE A 47 -25.93 -9.31 -0.47
C ILE A 47 -25.36 -9.16 0.94
N LEU A 48 -26.08 -9.61 1.96
CA LEU A 48 -25.61 -9.57 3.35
C LEU A 48 -24.33 -10.38 3.56
N ALA A 49 -24.22 -11.57 2.97
CA ALA A 49 -23.01 -12.39 3.05
C ALA A 49 -21.80 -11.68 2.45
N VAL A 50 -21.97 -11.02 1.29
CA VAL A 50 -20.91 -10.19 0.67
C VAL A 50 -20.54 -9.02 1.58
N PHE A 51 -21.52 -8.29 2.11
CA PHE A 51 -21.26 -7.18 3.03
C PHE A 51 -20.50 -7.61 4.27
N VAL A 52 -20.94 -8.68 4.93
CA VAL A 52 -20.28 -9.24 6.12
C VAL A 52 -18.87 -9.71 5.77
N GLY A 53 -18.68 -10.41 4.66
CA GLY A 53 -17.37 -10.89 4.22
C GLY A 53 -16.38 -9.74 3.94
N VAL A 54 -16.82 -8.71 3.20
CA VAL A 54 -16.00 -7.52 2.92
C VAL A 54 -15.68 -6.75 4.19
N PHE A 55 -16.67 -6.57 5.08
CA PHE A 55 -16.47 -5.86 6.35
C PHE A 55 -15.49 -6.61 7.26
N PHE A 56 -15.68 -7.91 7.43
CA PHE A 56 -14.81 -8.77 8.22
C PHE A 56 -13.38 -8.78 7.68
N PHE A 57 -13.21 -8.91 6.36
CA PHE A 57 -11.90 -8.84 5.72
C PHE A 57 -11.24 -7.48 5.95
N ARG A 58 -11.96 -6.37 5.75
CA ARG A 58 -11.42 -5.02 5.98
C ARG A 58 -10.99 -4.81 7.43
N PHE A 59 -11.80 -5.25 8.38
CA PHE A 59 -11.50 -5.12 9.80
C PHE A 59 -10.27 -5.94 10.19
N THR A 60 -10.24 -7.22 9.80
CA THR A 60 -9.13 -8.14 10.10
C THR A 60 -7.85 -7.70 9.39
N ALA A 61 -7.93 -7.37 8.10
CA ALA A 61 -6.79 -6.89 7.32
C ALA A 61 -6.22 -5.59 7.87
N LYS A 62 -7.04 -4.69 8.44
CA LYS A 62 -6.54 -3.48 9.11
C LYS A 62 -5.65 -3.84 10.30
N LYS A 63 -6.09 -4.78 11.15
CA LYS A 63 -5.30 -5.25 12.30
C LYS A 63 -4.00 -5.92 11.85
N LEU A 64 -4.06 -6.80 10.86
CA LEU A 64 -2.86 -7.47 10.33
C LEU A 64 -1.87 -6.48 9.69
N LYS A 65 -2.36 -5.49 8.94
CA LYS A 65 -1.50 -4.44 8.36
C LYS A 65 -0.82 -3.58 9.42
N LEU A 66 -1.48 -3.35 10.56
CA LEU A 66 -0.84 -2.66 11.70
C LEU A 66 0.25 -3.51 12.32
N ALA A 67 -0.05 -4.77 12.63
CA ALA A 67 0.95 -5.71 13.17
C ALA A 67 2.14 -5.90 12.21
N GLN A 68 1.90 -5.91 10.89
CA GLN A 68 2.95 -5.97 9.89
C GLN A 68 3.87 -4.73 9.94
N LYS A 69 3.30 -3.53 10.08
CA LYS A 69 4.07 -2.28 10.21
C LYS A 69 4.86 -2.23 11.52
N GLU A 70 4.26 -2.68 12.62
CA GLU A 70 4.94 -2.80 13.91
C GLU A 70 6.14 -3.74 13.79
N LEU A 71 5.96 -4.92 13.19
CA LEU A 71 7.04 -5.87 12.97
C LEU A 71 8.17 -5.29 12.08
N GLN A 72 7.84 -4.53 11.04
CA GLN A 72 8.85 -3.83 10.23
C GLN A 72 9.67 -2.85 11.08
N ILE A 73 8.99 -2.05 11.91
CA ILE A 73 9.64 -1.07 12.79
C ILE A 73 10.50 -1.76 13.84
N ASP A 74 10.01 -2.85 14.43
CA ASP A 74 10.75 -3.62 15.44
C ASP A 74 11.99 -4.29 14.85
N ALA A 75 11.87 -4.90 13.67
CA ALA A 75 13.00 -5.48 12.95
C ALA A 75 14.06 -4.42 12.60
N LEU A 76 13.62 -3.26 12.08
CA LEU A 76 14.49 -2.14 11.79
C LEU A 76 15.18 -1.60 13.06
N ASN A 77 14.43 -1.41 14.15
CA ASN A 77 14.97 -0.95 15.42
C ASN A 77 16.00 -1.94 15.99
N LEU A 78 15.76 -3.24 15.87
CA LEU A 78 16.70 -4.26 16.30
C LEU A 78 18.02 -4.15 15.52
N PHE A 79 17.95 -3.99 14.20
CA PHE A 79 19.12 -3.74 13.36
C PHE A 79 19.84 -2.47 13.77
N LEU A 80 19.14 -1.34 13.88
CA LEU A 80 19.74 -0.04 14.20
C LEU A 80 20.42 -0.05 15.57
N ARG A 81 19.81 -0.66 16.59
CA ARG A 81 20.39 -0.82 17.92
C ARG A 81 21.74 -1.54 17.89
N ARG A 82 21.88 -2.58 17.05
CA ARG A 82 23.15 -3.32 16.89
C ARG A 82 24.29 -2.43 16.38
N PHE A 83 23.96 -1.39 15.61
CA PHE A 83 24.92 -0.44 15.06
C PHE A 83 24.92 0.92 15.79
N GLY A 84 24.34 0.98 17.01
CA GLY A 84 24.31 2.20 17.82
C GLY A 84 23.46 3.33 17.24
N ALA A 85 22.54 3.01 16.33
CA ALA A 85 21.69 3.97 15.64
C ALA A 85 20.26 3.98 16.18
N LYS A 86 19.52 5.05 15.88
CA LYS A 86 18.12 5.22 16.29
C LYS A 86 17.26 5.67 15.12
N PHE A 87 16.08 5.07 15.02
CA PHE A 87 15.03 5.55 14.12
C PHE A 87 14.18 6.60 14.84
N LYS A 88 13.99 7.74 14.21
CA LYS A 88 13.09 8.81 14.65
C LYS A 88 12.13 9.12 13.53
N LYS A 89 10.83 9.17 13.83
CA LYS A 89 9.82 9.65 12.88
C LYS A 89 9.78 11.19 12.86
N GLN A 90 10.93 11.79 12.62
CA GLN A 90 11.14 13.22 12.57
C GLN A 90 11.44 13.62 11.12
N SER A 91 10.85 14.72 10.67
CA SER A 91 11.09 15.31 9.36
C SER A 91 12.06 16.48 9.48
N LEU A 92 12.90 16.68 8.48
CA LEU A 92 13.61 17.93 8.29
C LEU A 92 12.61 19.01 7.85
N SER A 93 12.72 20.24 8.35
CA SER A 93 11.85 21.32 7.86
C SER A 93 12.35 21.85 6.51
N GLN A 94 11.46 22.41 5.69
CA GLN A 94 11.85 23.00 4.41
C GLN A 94 12.84 24.16 4.61
N LYS A 95 12.69 24.95 5.68
CA LYS A 95 13.59 26.06 5.99
C LYS A 95 14.99 25.56 6.31
N ASP A 96 15.11 24.53 7.14
CA ASP A 96 16.40 23.93 7.50
C ASP A 96 17.05 23.27 6.27
N PHE A 97 16.27 22.63 5.41
CA PHE A 97 16.77 22.08 4.15
C PHE A 97 17.30 23.17 3.18
N LEU A 98 16.58 24.28 3.02
CA LEU A 98 17.01 25.38 2.17
C LEU A 98 18.30 26.04 2.67
N GLN A 99 18.53 26.06 3.99
CA GLN A 99 19.79 26.55 4.57
C GLN A 99 21.01 25.72 4.14
N LEU A 100 20.82 24.45 3.76
CA LEU A 100 21.89 23.60 3.22
C LEU A 100 22.35 24.07 1.82
N GLY A 101 21.55 24.89 1.14
CA GLY A 101 21.92 25.54 -0.11
C GLY A 101 21.97 24.63 -1.34
N PHE A 102 21.35 23.46 -1.32
CA PHE A 102 21.24 22.59 -2.51
C PHE A 102 20.39 23.20 -3.63
N THR A 103 19.42 24.04 -3.29
CA THR A 103 18.55 24.77 -4.20
C THR A 103 18.18 26.11 -3.58
N LYS A 104 17.81 27.09 -4.41
CA LYS A 104 17.45 28.44 -3.97
C LYS A 104 16.04 28.49 -3.37
N ASP A 105 15.10 27.81 -4.01
CA ASP A 105 13.73 27.67 -3.53
C ASP A 105 13.15 26.31 -3.92
N LEU A 106 12.00 25.98 -3.33
CA LEU A 106 11.30 24.72 -3.48
C LEU A 106 9.80 24.94 -3.63
N LYS A 107 9.24 24.40 -4.72
CA LYS A 107 7.79 24.43 -4.94
C LYS A 107 7.08 23.42 -4.05
N GLU A 108 7.67 22.23 -3.89
CA GLU A 108 7.16 21.19 -3.00
C GLU A 108 8.32 20.56 -2.23
N PHE A 109 8.12 20.31 -0.94
CA PHE A 109 9.10 19.63 -0.10
C PHE A 109 8.42 18.66 0.86
N LYS A 110 8.94 17.44 0.92
CA LYS A 110 8.53 16.41 1.87
C LYS A 110 9.77 15.77 2.44
N SER A 111 9.86 15.74 3.76
CA SER A 111 10.84 14.94 4.48
C SER A 111 10.12 14.03 5.47
N GLN A 112 10.62 12.80 5.60
CA GLN A 112 10.16 11.82 6.57
C GLN A 112 11.36 11.05 7.10
N ASN A 113 11.17 10.33 8.20
CA ASN A 113 12.10 9.31 8.72
C ASN A 113 13.55 9.77 8.87
N CYS A 114 14.01 9.92 10.12
CA CYS A 114 15.40 10.20 10.44
C CYS A 114 16.07 8.94 11.00
N PHE A 115 17.20 8.56 10.42
CA PHE A 115 18.08 7.50 10.90
C PHE A 115 19.33 8.17 11.48
N GLU A 116 19.42 8.20 12.80
CA GLU A 116 20.50 8.88 13.51
C GLU A 116 21.56 7.85 13.93
N PHE A 117 22.70 7.87 13.25
CA PHE A 117 23.90 7.15 13.64
C PHE A 117 24.80 8.10 14.44
N LYS A 118 25.83 7.56 15.08
CA LYS A 118 26.80 8.36 15.83
C LYS A 118 27.51 9.39 14.94
N ASP A 119 27.87 8.98 13.72
CA ASP A 119 28.75 9.76 12.85
C ASP A 119 27.99 10.48 11.72
N PHE A 120 26.71 10.14 11.49
CA PHE A 120 25.90 10.70 10.41
C PHE A 120 24.39 10.55 10.64
N LYS A 121 23.59 11.30 9.90
CA LYS A 121 22.13 11.19 9.86
C LYS A 121 21.66 10.97 8.43
N ILE A 122 20.57 10.22 8.28
CA ILE A 122 19.90 10.04 6.99
C ILE A 122 18.44 10.45 7.13
N TYR A 123 17.95 11.22 6.16
CA TYR A 123 16.56 11.63 6.04
C TYR A 123 16.00 11.15 4.70
N ASP A 124 14.75 10.68 4.68
CA ASP A 124 14.03 10.51 3.42
C ASP A 124 13.58 11.89 2.94
N ILE A 125 13.91 12.23 1.70
CA ILE A 125 13.58 13.54 1.11
C ILE A 125 13.00 13.37 -0.30
N GLN A 126 11.96 14.14 -0.56
CA GLN A 126 11.37 14.31 -1.87
C GLN A 126 11.08 15.80 -2.07
N PHE A 127 11.49 16.36 -3.20
CA PHE A 127 11.20 17.75 -3.50
C PHE A 127 11.02 18.01 -4.99
N LEU A 128 10.37 19.13 -5.29
CA LEU A 128 10.25 19.70 -6.62
C LEU A 128 10.85 21.10 -6.57
N ASP A 129 11.87 21.35 -7.38
CA ASP A 129 12.51 22.66 -7.45
C ASP A 129 11.67 23.66 -8.28
N GLU A 130 12.14 24.91 -8.36
CA GLU A 130 11.50 25.98 -9.15
C GLU A 130 11.41 25.64 -10.65
N ASN A 131 12.41 24.92 -11.16
CA ASN A 131 12.51 24.48 -12.55
C ASN A 131 11.64 23.26 -12.85
N LYS A 132 10.82 22.79 -11.89
CA LYS A 132 9.99 21.58 -11.95
C LYS A 132 10.81 20.30 -12.15
N ARG A 133 12.08 20.30 -11.77
CA ARG A 133 12.90 19.09 -11.65
C ARG A 133 12.56 18.39 -10.35
N PHE A 134 12.34 17.09 -10.44
CA PHE A 134 11.86 16.28 -9.34
C PHE A 134 13.00 15.45 -8.74
N PHE A 135 13.16 15.54 -7.42
CA PHE A 135 14.09 14.71 -6.66
C PHE A 135 13.33 13.76 -5.74
N CYS A 136 13.81 12.52 -5.67
CA CYS A 136 13.37 11.52 -4.71
C CYS A 136 14.55 10.66 -4.27
N GLY A 137 14.76 10.57 -2.97
CA GLY A 137 15.83 9.77 -2.41
C GLY A 137 16.09 10.11 -0.95
N ILE A 138 17.37 10.16 -0.60
CA ILE A 138 17.80 10.43 0.76
C ILE A 138 18.75 11.63 0.82
N LEU A 139 18.69 12.34 1.93
CA LEU A 139 19.72 13.28 2.37
C LEU A 139 20.55 12.60 3.46
N LEU A 140 21.86 12.57 3.26
CA LEU A 140 22.82 12.12 4.26
C LEU A 140 23.63 13.31 4.76
N GLU A 141 23.63 13.51 6.07
CA GLU A 141 24.36 14.55 6.79
C GLU A 141 25.49 13.89 7.58
N ILE A 142 26.75 14.23 7.32
CA ILE A 142 27.88 13.74 8.10
C ILE A 142 28.13 14.67 9.29
N LEU A 143 28.10 14.13 10.51
CA LEU A 143 28.25 14.90 11.76
C LEU A 143 29.72 15.04 12.18
N SER A 144 30.54 14.04 11.87
CA SER A 144 31.95 14.00 12.23
C SER A 144 32.75 13.38 11.09
N ALA A 145 33.19 14.19 10.13
CA ALA A 145 34.01 13.76 9.02
C ALA A 145 35.48 14.17 9.21
N ASN A 146 36.42 13.29 8.83
CA ASN A 146 37.82 13.65 8.60
C ASN A 146 38.10 13.97 7.11
N GLN A 147 37.23 13.54 6.19
CA GLN A 147 37.31 13.78 4.74
C GLN A 147 35.90 13.89 4.16
N ASN A 148 35.71 14.79 3.19
CA ASN A 148 34.43 15.01 2.51
C ASN A 148 34.63 14.81 1.00
N PRO A 149 34.31 13.62 0.45
CA PRO A 149 34.34 13.44 -1.00
C PRO A 149 33.36 14.42 -1.66
N SER A 150 33.82 15.10 -2.72
CA SER A 150 33.00 16.05 -3.51
C SER A 150 32.41 15.36 -4.74
N PHE A 151 31.12 15.54 -4.95
CA PHE A 151 30.33 15.11 -6.09
C PHE A 151 29.58 16.33 -6.65
N GLU A 152 30.13 16.94 -7.70
CA GLU A 152 29.71 18.27 -8.18
C GLU A 152 28.63 18.24 -9.27
N ASP A 153 28.30 17.07 -9.81
CA ASP A 153 27.35 16.93 -10.92
C ASP A 153 25.90 16.88 -10.42
N GLU A 154 25.29 18.06 -10.25
CA GLU A 154 23.89 18.22 -9.80
C GLU A 154 22.88 17.52 -10.74
N GLU A 155 23.16 17.43 -12.04
CA GLU A 155 22.21 16.83 -12.98
C GLU A 155 22.01 15.33 -12.75
N GLN A 156 22.95 14.65 -12.09
CA GLN A 156 22.84 13.22 -11.79
C GLN A 156 21.68 12.89 -10.85
N ILE A 157 21.29 13.82 -9.96
CA ILE A 157 20.22 13.54 -8.98
C ILE A 157 18.81 13.71 -9.56
N TYR A 158 18.67 14.30 -10.76
CA TYR A 158 17.37 14.50 -11.43
C TYR A 158 17.06 13.47 -12.51
N ILE A 159 17.93 12.47 -12.70
CA ILE A 159 17.69 11.45 -13.71
C ILE A 159 16.50 10.55 -13.33
N LYS A 160 15.86 9.98 -14.34
CA LYS A 160 14.77 9.01 -14.13
C LYS A 160 15.32 7.68 -13.63
N LEU A 161 15.18 7.43 -12.33
CA LEU A 161 15.54 6.17 -11.69
C LEU A 161 14.66 5.02 -12.16
N LYS A 162 15.26 3.86 -12.44
CA LYS A 162 14.57 2.61 -12.83
C LYS A 162 14.75 1.49 -11.83
N ASP A 163 15.89 1.46 -11.14
CA ASP A 163 16.21 0.42 -10.17
C ASP A 163 15.43 0.64 -8.87
N LYS A 164 14.90 -0.46 -8.34
CA LYS A 164 14.18 -0.48 -7.05
C LYS A 164 15.12 -0.74 -5.88
N ASN A 165 16.32 -1.23 -6.13
CA ASN A 165 17.30 -1.46 -5.08
C ASN A 165 18.01 -0.16 -4.70
N PHE A 166 18.49 -0.11 -3.46
CA PHE A 166 19.32 1.01 -3.01
C PHE A 166 20.64 1.01 -3.80
N THR A 167 20.98 2.16 -4.35
CA THR A 167 22.23 2.38 -5.09
C THR A 167 22.79 3.75 -4.76
N LEU A 168 24.11 3.86 -4.87
CA LEU A 168 24.87 5.09 -4.59
C LEU A 168 25.40 5.71 -5.90
N ASN A 169 24.70 5.52 -7.01
CA ASN A 169 25.21 5.90 -8.33
C ASN A 169 25.01 7.38 -8.65
N HIS A 170 24.00 8.01 -8.03
CA HIS A 170 23.55 9.36 -8.33
C HIS A 170 23.64 10.18 -7.06
N ILE A 171 24.79 10.83 -6.87
CA ILE A 171 25.11 11.59 -5.66
C ILE A 171 25.46 13.01 -6.06
N PHE A 172 24.91 13.97 -5.32
CA PHE A 172 25.32 15.36 -5.35
C PHE A 172 25.67 15.78 -3.92
N SER A 173 26.84 16.39 -3.73
CA SER A 173 27.30 16.79 -2.39
C SER A 173 27.45 18.29 -2.27
N LYS A 174 27.18 18.80 -1.08
CA LYS A 174 27.49 20.15 -0.67
C LYS A 174 27.99 20.14 0.77
N GLU A 175 29.26 20.50 0.95
CA GLU A 175 29.94 20.45 2.25
C GLU A 175 29.84 19.05 2.88
N ASN A 176 29.22 18.93 4.05
CA ASN A 176 29.03 17.66 4.78
C ASN A 176 27.70 16.96 4.43
N HIS A 177 26.98 17.45 3.42
CA HIS A 177 25.65 16.97 3.06
C HIS A 177 25.67 16.32 1.68
N TYR A 178 24.92 15.23 1.55
CA TYR A 178 24.86 14.42 0.34
C TYR A 178 23.41 14.13 -0.03
N LEU A 179 22.99 14.55 -1.22
CA LEU A 179 21.76 14.13 -1.85
C LEU A 179 22.03 12.90 -2.69
N ILE A 180 21.32 11.82 -2.41
CA ILE A 180 21.45 10.55 -3.12
C ILE A 180 20.10 10.21 -3.72
N ALA A 181 20.01 10.21 -5.05
CA ALA A 181 18.78 9.88 -5.74
C ALA A 181 18.58 8.35 -5.74
N THR A 182 17.51 7.89 -5.09
CA THR A 182 17.18 6.46 -4.98
C THR A 182 15.68 6.26 -4.76
N LEU A 183 15.13 5.18 -5.32
CA LEU A 183 13.71 4.83 -5.12
C LEU A 183 13.45 4.04 -3.83
N SER A 184 14.50 3.52 -3.19
CA SER A 184 14.40 2.72 -1.99
C SER A 184 15.31 3.25 -0.91
N ASN A 185 14.77 3.39 0.29
CA ASN A 185 15.53 3.77 1.47
C ASN A 185 16.53 2.64 1.81
N PRO A 186 17.79 2.95 2.12
CA PRO A 186 18.81 1.95 2.48
C PRO A 186 18.41 1.07 3.68
N PHE A 187 17.51 1.56 4.54
CA PHE A 187 17.00 0.90 5.73
C PHE A 187 15.55 0.43 5.63
N PHE A 188 15.15 -0.01 4.44
CA PHE A 188 13.82 -0.60 4.21
C PHE A 188 13.77 -2.10 4.54
N ILE A 189 12.70 -2.54 5.20
CA ILE A 189 12.41 -3.96 5.47
C ILE A 189 11.39 -4.49 4.46
N ASP A 190 11.81 -5.42 3.60
CA ASP A 190 10.93 -6.15 2.70
C ASP A 190 10.31 -7.36 3.40
N MET A 191 9.00 -7.27 3.65
CA MET A 191 8.22 -8.33 4.30
C MET A 191 8.04 -9.58 3.43
N LYS A 192 8.44 -9.55 2.16
CA LYS A 192 8.47 -10.74 1.30
C LYS A 192 9.73 -11.59 1.53
N LYS A 193 10.80 -11.00 2.06
CA LYS A 193 12.04 -11.70 2.41
C LYS A 193 12.02 -12.11 3.89
N ASP A 194 12.81 -13.11 4.24
CA ASP A 194 13.04 -13.44 5.65
C ASP A 194 13.89 -12.37 6.34
N LEU A 195 13.87 -12.35 7.68
CA LEU A 195 14.58 -11.33 8.47
C LEU A 195 16.10 -11.40 8.32
N LYS A 196 16.68 -12.60 8.14
CA LYS A 196 18.14 -12.76 8.01
C LYS A 196 18.61 -12.16 6.69
N SER A 197 17.88 -12.41 5.60
CA SER A 197 18.15 -11.80 4.29
C SER A 197 18.00 -10.28 4.35
N ASN A 198 16.93 -9.76 4.97
CA ASN A 198 16.78 -8.32 5.19
C ASN A 198 17.98 -7.73 5.94
N PHE A 199 18.38 -8.33 7.06
CA PHE A 199 19.50 -7.81 7.85
C PHE A 199 20.82 -7.80 7.09
N LYS A 200 21.03 -8.79 6.21
CA LYS A 200 22.18 -8.82 5.31
C LYS A 200 22.14 -7.66 4.32
N ASP A 201 21.01 -7.43 3.67
CA ASP A 201 20.82 -6.31 2.73
C ASP A 201 21.06 -4.95 3.42
N LEU A 202 20.53 -4.78 4.64
CA LEU A 202 20.73 -3.58 5.45
C LEU A 202 22.21 -3.34 5.79
N GLU A 203 22.93 -4.39 6.15
CA GLU A 203 24.36 -4.34 6.46
C GLU A 203 25.19 -4.04 5.22
N GLU A 204 24.88 -4.66 4.07
CA GLU A 204 25.50 -4.36 2.79
C GLU A 204 25.30 -2.89 2.36
N ASN A 205 24.08 -2.36 2.54
CA ASN A 205 23.78 -0.95 2.28
C ASN A 205 24.56 0.00 3.19
N LEU A 206 24.59 -0.29 4.51
CA LEU A 206 25.33 0.49 5.49
C LEU A 206 26.83 0.50 5.18
N ASN A 207 27.40 -0.67 4.86
CA ASN A 207 28.81 -0.79 4.50
C ASN A 207 29.13 -0.06 3.20
N SER A 208 28.22 -0.08 2.22
CA SER A 208 28.38 0.67 0.97
C SER A 208 28.43 2.17 1.22
N ILE A 209 27.56 2.70 2.08
CA ILE A 209 27.56 4.11 2.50
C ILE A 209 28.90 4.46 3.18
N LYS A 210 29.32 3.66 4.17
CA LYS A 210 30.58 3.87 4.89
C LYS A 210 31.78 3.84 3.96
N ASN A 211 31.85 2.85 3.08
CA ASN A 211 32.97 2.67 2.16
C ASN A 211 33.09 3.81 1.13
N LYS A 212 31.97 4.39 0.70
CA LYS A 212 31.99 5.42 -0.35
C LYS A 212 32.11 6.85 0.19
N LEU A 213 31.59 7.11 1.39
CA LEU A 213 31.48 8.47 1.94
C LEU A 213 32.36 8.75 3.16
N PHE A 214 32.89 7.72 3.83
CA PHE A 214 33.68 7.87 5.07
C PHE A 214 35.10 7.29 4.97
N LYS A 215 35.52 6.86 3.78
CA LYS A 215 36.90 6.42 3.52
C LYS A 215 37.79 7.59 3.13
#